data_AF-A0AAW8WGZ9-F1
#
_entry.id   AF-A0AAW8WGZ9-F1
#
_cell.length_a   1.000
_cell.length_b   1.000
_cell.length_c   1.000
_cell.angle_alpha   90.00
_cell.angle_beta   90.00
_cell.angle_gamma   90.00
#
_symmetry.space_group_name_H-M   'P 1'
#
loop_
_entity.id
_entity.type
_entity.pdbx_description
1 polymer ?
#
loop_
_entity_poly.entity_id
_entity_poly.type
_entity_poly.pdbx_seq_one_letter_code
_entity_poly.pdbx_strand_id
1 'polypeptide(L)'
;MNVKRIRTIGLVAMAAIVLAACGNLKNSSFGSSSSSTTTTGTKTTTTTGTTDSEFYQGVIKNGRYRTSKSRGIAASQNDNVMNLKSFESGLLDVSKKVFPTSKYVFQEGQYLSSSTVENWLGRKSSSNSEGLNPKSNGKTGETTRNPIYLQQLEEQDYMVQNGSKLSLGGVTIGLGMNSVDYYTKVEYGATYETNISTTELTAQGKKMANTVLQCLRQRSALKSVPIVLALYKQSSNDSLVGGDMIAYAVSKNGSTSISNWTSLNWKNYVFPATSESKNSGANSNDESDFSQFKSHVQNFFPNLSGVTANAHYKDKSLSKLSVNITTKFYSETEIISFTQYLATAAKRYLPSGIPVEITVKSANGDIQSFLARTAKGSSYYTHVFSDQGDD
;
A
#
# COMPACT_ATOMS: atom_id res chain seq x y z
N MET A 1 -35.47 53.34 -15.33
CA MET A 1 -34.28 52.77 -14.65
C MET A 1 -33.99 51.41 -15.30
N ASN A 2 -32.89 51.30 -16.03
CA ASN A 2 -32.71 50.32 -17.12
C ASN A 2 -32.50 48.87 -16.64
N VAL A 3 -33.32 47.96 -17.19
CA VAL A 3 -33.32 46.49 -16.99
C VAL A 3 -31.95 45.84 -17.26
N LYS A 4 -31.06 46.51 -18.00
CA LYS A 4 -29.68 46.06 -18.23
C LYS A 4 -28.79 46.08 -16.98
N ARG A 5 -29.02 46.95 -16.00
CA ARG A 5 -28.19 47.01 -14.77
C ARG A 5 -28.55 45.93 -13.75
N ILE A 6 -29.76 45.37 -13.80
CA ILE A 6 -30.20 44.31 -12.89
C ILE A 6 -29.61 42.95 -13.30
N ARG A 7 -29.43 42.70 -14.61
CA ARG A 7 -28.78 41.47 -15.10
C ARG A 7 -27.30 41.38 -14.76
N THR A 8 -26.57 42.50 -14.73
CA THR A 8 -25.14 42.50 -14.41
C THR A 8 -24.88 42.29 -12.92
N ILE A 9 -25.79 42.75 -12.04
CA ILE A 9 -25.67 42.56 -10.58
C ILE A 9 -26.04 41.14 -10.16
N GLY A 10 -26.99 40.49 -10.85
CA GLY A 10 -27.35 39.09 -10.59
C GLY A 10 -26.27 38.07 -11.00
N LEU A 11 -25.50 38.36 -12.06
CA LEU A 11 -24.43 37.48 -12.56
C LEU A 11 -23.16 37.52 -11.70
N VAL A 12 -22.84 38.68 -11.10
CA VAL A 12 -21.70 38.81 -10.17
C VAL A 12 -22.00 38.17 -8.81
N ALA A 13 -23.26 38.20 -8.35
CA ALA A 13 -23.68 37.53 -7.13
C ALA A 13 -23.69 35.99 -7.26
N MET A 14 -23.97 35.43 -8.44
CA MET A 14 -23.86 33.98 -8.69
C MET A 14 -22.42 33.50 -8.82
N ALA A 15 -21.51 34.32 -9.36
CA ALA A 15 -20.09 33.97 -9.45
C ALA A 15 -19.42 33.91 -8.07
N ALA A 16 -19.85 34.76 -7.11
CA ALA A 16 -19.33 34.75 -5.75
C ALA A 16 -19.76 33.51 -4.92
N ILE A 17 -20.88 32.86 -5.27
CA ILE A 17 -21.34 31.64 -4.58
C ILE A 17 -20.64 30.38 -5.11
N VAL A 18 -20.13 30.39 -6.34
CA VAL A 18 -19.40 29.25 -6.92
C VAL A 18 -17.93 29.22 -6.47
N LEU A 19 -17.35 30.34 -6.03
CA LEU A 19 -16.01 30.36 -5.43
C LEU A 19 -15.95 29.86 -3.96
N ALA A 20 -17.09 29.64 -3.31
CA ALA A 20 -17.15 29.02 -1.97
C ALA A 20 -17.15 27.48 -2.00
N ALA A 21 -17.14 26.86 -3.18
CA ALA A 21 -17.08 25.40 -3.35
C ALA A 21 -15.64 24.86 -3.53
N CYS A 22 -14.65 25.73 -3.64
CA CYS A 22 -13.24 25.36 -3.66
C CYS A 22 -12.64 25.45 -2.25
N GLY A 23 -12.46 24.30 -1.60
CA GLY A 23 -11.48 24.14 -0.53
C GLY A 23 -11.90 24.70 0.81
N ASN A 24 -12.31 23.80 1.71
CA ASN A 24 -12.41 24.05 3.14
C ASN A 24 -10.98 24.17 3.76
N LEU A 25 -10.19 25.13 3.28
CA LEU A 25 -8.81 25.42 3.66
C LEU A 25 -8.70 25.91 5.11
N LYS A 26 -9.83 26.27 5.75
CA LYS A 26 -9.86 26.62 7.18
C LYS A 26 -9.60 25.41 8.10
N ASN A 27 -9.68 24.18 7.58
CA ASN A 27 -9.38 22.96 8.33
C ASN A 27 -7.97 22.39 8.07
N SER A 28 -7.17 22.97 7.18
CA SER A 28 -5.76 22.59 7.04
C SER A 28 -4.93 23.34 8.08
N SER A 29 -4.18 22.58 8.90
CA SER A 29 -3.34 23.08 9.99
C SER A 29 -2.07 23.82 9.53
N PHE A 30 -1.97 24.20 8.26
CA PHE A 30 -0.74 24.72 7.65
C PHE A 30 -0.86 26.19 7.18
N GLY A 31 -1.69 26.98 7.85
CA GLY A 31 -1.78 28.43 7.63
C GLY A 31 -0.97 29.23 8.64
N SER A 32 0.24 29.67 8.25
CA SER A 32 0.85 30.85 8.86
C SER A 32 0.06 32.08 8.39
N SER A 33 -0.74 32.66 9.28
CA SER A 33 -1.27 34.00 9.10
C SER A 33 -1.00 34.79 10.37
N SER A 34 -0.11 35.77 10.25
CA SER A 34 0.14 36.77 11.28
C SER A 34 -1.01 37.78 11.26
N SER A 35 -1.88 37.77 12.27
CA SER A 35 -2.37 38.96 12.97
C SER A 35 -3.46 38.61 14.01
N SER A 36 -3.10 38.87 15.27
CA SER A 36 -3.92 39.29 16.42
C SER A 36 -5.09 38.43 16.94
N THR A 37 -4.78 37.79 18.07
CA THR A 37 -5.51 37.78 19.37
C THR A 37 -6.52 36.63 19.66
N THR A 38 -6.22 35.92 20.77
CA THR A 38 -7.08 35.05 21.62
C THR A 38 -7.67 33.79 20.98
N THR A 39 -7.09 32.59 21.13
CA THR A 39 -6.96 31.82 22.38
C THR A 39 -5.82 30.80 22.20
N THR A 40 -4.85 30.80 23.12
CA THR A 40 -3.73 29.84 23.15
C THR A 40 -4.24 28.47 23.61
N GLY A 41 -5.00 27.80 22.76
CA GLY A 41 -5.19 26.36 22.86
C GLY A 41 -4.05 25.70 22.08
N THR A 42 -2.96 25.33 22.75
CA THR A 42 -1.86 24.56 22.14
C THR A 42 -2.44 23.27 21.55
N LYS A 43 -2.75 23.25 20.25
CA LYS A 43 -3.23 22.06 19.55
C LYS A 43 -2.08 21.05 19.54
N THR A 44 -2.07 20.17 20.54
CA THR A 44 -1.08 19.10 20.72
C THR A 44 -1.21 17.99 19.67
N THR A 45 -2.31 17.95 18.92
CA THR A 45 -2.55 16.95 17.87
C THR A 45 -3.23 17.59 16.66
N THR A 46 -2.67 17.33 15.47
CA THR A 46 -3.13 17.80 14.15
C THR A 46 -3.00 16.67 13.12
N THR A 47 -3.40 16.91 11.86
CA THR A 47 -3.34 15.91 10.79
C THR A 47 -2.50 16.36 9.59
N THR A 48 -1.96 15.42 8.81
CA THR A 48 -0.99 15.67 7.72
C THR A 48 -1.59 16.25 6.42
N GLY A 49 -2.91 16.37 6.28
CA GLY A 49 -3.52 16.78 5.02
C GLY A 49 -5.02 17.02 5.10
N THR A 50 -5.68 17.10 3.94
CA THR A 50 -7.14 17.22 3.80
C THR A 50 -7.79 15.86 3.61
N THR A 51 -9.03 15.69 4.07
CA THR A 51 -9.77 14.44 3.89
C THR A 51 -10.08 14.23 2.41
N ASP A 52 -9.62 13.12 1.84
CA ASP A 52 -10.06 12.65 0.52
C ASP A 52 -10.52 11.17 0.60
N SER A 53 -11.12 10.68 -0.48
CA SER A 53 -11.65 9.31 -0.53
C SER A 53 -10.57 8.24 -0.71
N GLU A 54 -9.34 8.62 -1.05
CA GLU A 54 -8.30 7.69 -1.50
C GLU A 54 -7.30 7.37 -0.38
N PHE A 55 -6.92 8.37 0.42
CA PHE A 55 -5.91 8.27 1.46
C PHE A 55 -6.44 8.73 2.82
N TYR A 56 -5.96 8.07 3.87
CA TYR A 56 -6.21 8.54 5.23
C TYR A 56 -5.34 9.76 5.53
N GLN A 57 -5.88 10.69 6.30
CA GLN A 57 -5.06 11.68 6.98
C GLN A 57 -4.17 10.98 8.03
N GLY A 58 -2.92 11.41 8.17
CA GLY A 58 -1.99 10.93 9.19
C GLY A 58 -2.03 11.77 10.47
N VAL A 59 -1.52 11.23 11.58
CA VAL A 59 -1.46 11.93 12.87
C VAL A 59 -0.14 12.67 13.09
N ILE A 60 -0.22 13.96 13.40
CA ILE A 60 0.87 14.79 13.89
C ILE A 60 0.63 15.05 15.38
N LYS A 61 1.63 14.81 16.22
CA LYS A 61 1.58 15.09 17.65
C LYS A 61 2.78 15.95 18.03
N ASN A 62 2.54 17.07 18.71
CA ASN A 62 3.58 18.03 19.10
C ASN A 62 4.49 18.45 17.93
N GLY A 63 3.89 18.76 16.76
CA GLY A 63 4.63 19.18 15.57
C GLY A 63 5.43 18.08 14.86
N ARG A 64 5.29 16.81 15.26
CA ARG A 64 6.02 15.68 14.68
C ARG A 64 5.06 14.60 14.20
N TYR A 65 5.34 14.01 13.04
CA TYR A 65 4.60 12.83 12.60
C TYR A 65 4.74 11.71 13.63
N ARG A 66 3.62 11.07 13.96
CA ARG A 66 3.58 10.03 14.98
C ARG A 66 3.95 8.69 14.36
N THR A 67 5.24 8.37 14.38
CA THR A 67 5.78 7.13 13.81
C THR A 67 5.39 5.88 14.61
N SER A 68 5.44 4.72 13.95
CA SER A 68 5.22 3.41 14.57
C SER A 68 6.18 3.13 15.73
N LYS A 69 5.70 2.43 16.75
CA LYS A 69 6.55 1.88 17.84
C LYS A 69 7.34 0.63 17.43
N SER A 70 7.04 0.07 16.26
CA SER A 70 7.78 -1.01 15.62
C SER A 70 8.42 -0.57 14.30
N ARG A 71 8.70 0.74 14.15
CA ARG A 71 9.26 1.32 12.92
C ARG A 71 10.52 0.59 12.48
N GLY A 72 10.56 0.19 11.21
CA GLY A 72 11.71 -0.46 10.58
C GLY A 72 11.71 -1.98 10.64
N ILE A 73 10.94 -2.60 11.54
CA ILE A 73 10.87 -4.08 11.65
C ILE A 73 10.32 -4.72 10.38
N ALA A 74 9.24 -4.17 9.84
CA ALA A 74 8.65 -4.64 8.58
C ALA A 74 9.66 -4.62 7.40
N ALA A 75 10.54 -3.63 7.37
CA ALA A 75 11.56 -3.50 6.33
C ALA A 75 12.75 -4.45 6.55
N SER A 76 13.18 -4.67 7.80
CA SER A 76 14.30 -5.56 8.10
C SER A 76 13.97 -7.05 7.93
N GLN A 77 12.68 -7.40 7.89
CA GLN A 77 12.20 -8.78 7.78
C GLN A 77 11.89 -9.21 6.34
N ASN A 78 12.03 -8.32 5.35
CA ASN A 78 11.68 -8.62 3.96
C ASN A 78 12.85 -8.35 3.03
N ASP A 79 13.39 -9.42 2.44
CA ASP A 79 14.43 -9.30 1.42
C ASP A 79 13.88 -8.71 0.11
N ASN A 80 12.60 -8.98 -0.19
CA ASN A 80 11.91 -8.39 -1.33
C ASN A 80 11.08 -7.17 -0.92
N VAL A 81 11.59 -5.97 -1.24
CA VAL A 81 10.90 -4.69 -0.96
C VAL A 81 9.50 -4.59 -1.59
N MET A 82 9.22 -5.36 -2.64
CA MET A 82 7.89 -5.37 -3.25
C MET A 82 6.86 -5.99 -2.32
N ASN A 83 7.24 -7.01 -1.52
CA ASN A 83 6.37 -7.58 -0.51
C ASN A 83 5.96 -6.56 0.54
N LEU A 84 6.91 -5.75 1.04
CA LEU A 84 6.60 -4.68 2.00
C LEU A 84 5.54 -3.72 1.44
N LYS A 85 5.74 -3.24 0.22
CA LYS A 85 4.83 -2.27 -0.42
C LYS A 85 3.43 -2.84 -0.64
N SER A 86 3.30 -4.05 -1.18
CA SER A 86 1.99 -4.69 -1.40
C SER A 86 1.33 -5.12 -0.10
N PHE A 87 2.11 -5.49 0.92
CA PHE A 87 1.59 -5.78 2.25
C PHE A 87 0.96 -4.53 2.88
N GLU A 88 1.69 -3.43 2.99
CA GLU A 88 1.19 -2.17 3.60
C GLU A 88 -0.01 -1.62 2.83
N SER A 89 0.09 -1.57 1.49
CA SER A 89 -0.99 -1.09 0.62
C SER A 89 -2.22 -1.99 0.69
N GLY A 90 -2.03 -3.31 0.69
CA GLY A 90 -3.10 -4.28 0.83
C GLY A 90 -3.78 -4.19 2.20
N LEU A 91 -3.01 -3.92 3.26
CA LEU A 91 -3.52 -3.77 4.62
C LEU A 91 -4.37 -2.50 4.77
N LEU A 92 -3.95 -1.40 4.14
CA LEU A 92 -4.75 -0.18 4.03
C LEU A 92 -6.07 -0.45 3.28
N ASP A 93 -6.02 -1.18 2.16
CA ASP A 93 -7.22 -1.50 1.38
C ASP A 93 -8.20 -2.42 2.13
N VAL A 94 -7.69 -3.38 2.91
CA VAL A 94 -8.51 -4.17 3.84
C VAL A 94 -9.13 -3.26 4.91
N SER A 95 -8.35 -2.35 5.47
CA SER A 95 -8.80 -1.44 6.51
C SER A 95 -9.89 -0.50 6.02
N LYS A 96 -9.81 0.01 4.79
CA LYS A 96 -10.86 0.86 4.17
C LYS A 96 -12.22 0.18 4.09
N LYS A 97 -12.29 -1.16 4.07
CA LYS A 97 -13.56 -1.90 4.12
C LYS A 97 -14.27 -1.79 5.47
N VAL A 98 -13.54 -1.47 6.55
CA VAL A 98 -14.06 -1.44 7.93
C VAL A 98 -14.01 -0.04 8.54
N PHE A 99 -12.97 0.74 8.21
CA PHE A 99 -12.68 2.06 8.73
C PHE A 99 -12.62 3.06 7.56
N PRO A 100 -13.73 3.62 7.07
CA PRO A 100 -13.71 4.53 5.91
C PRO A 100 -12.83 5.77 6.14
N THR A 101 -12.10 6.22 5.10
CA THR A 101 -11.22 7.41 5.17
C THR A 101 -11.96 8.70 5.55
N SER A 102 -13.26 8.77 5.26
CA SER A 102 -14.12 9.90 5.63
C SER A 102 -14.45 9.99 7.12
N LYS A 103 -14.20 8.93 7.89
CA LYS A 103 -14.55 8.83 9.32
C LYS A 103 -13.34 8.62 10.23
N TYR A 104 -12.23 8.12 9.69
CA TYR A 104 -11.06 7.72 10.45
C TYR A 104 -9.80 8.42 9.96
N VAL A 105 -8.90 8.69 10.89
CA VAL A 105 -7.54 9.20 10.68
C VAL A 105 -6.59 8.03 10.93
N PHE A 106 -5.63 7.82 10.02
CA PHE A 106 -4.61 6.79 10.16
C PHE A 106 -3.53 7.24 11.14
N GLN A 107 -3.16 6.33 12.03
CA GLN A 107 -2.02 6.44 12.90
C GLN A 107 -1.18 5.16 12.77
N GLU A 108 0.13 5.33 12.67
CA GLU A 108 1.08 4.22 12.73
C GLU A 108 0.93 3.44 14.04
N GLY A 109 1.10 2.12 14.03
CA GLY A 109 0.88 1.26 15.21
C GLY A 109 1.58 1.74 16.49
N GLN A 110 0.82 1.86 17.58
CA GLN A 110 1.28 2.36 18.87
C GLN A 110 1.19 1.35 20.02
N TYR A 111 0.58 0.19 19.80
CA TYR A 111 0.33 -0.81 20.83
C TYR A 111 1.38 -1.93 20.81
N LEU A 112 1.90 -2.32 19.66
CA LEU A 112 3.00 -3.28 19.52
C LEU A 112 4.35 -2.55 19.38
N SER A 113 5.27 -2.78 20.32
CA SER A 113 6.66 -2.30 20.21
C SER A 113 7.51 -3.22 19.35
N SER A 114 8.65 -2.72 18.85
CA SER A 114 9.64 -3.55 18.11
C SER A 114 9.95 -4.87 18.84
N SER A 115 10.25 -4.81 20.13
CA SER A 115 10.56 -6.01 20.93
C SER A 115 9.41 -7.02 21.00
N THR A 116 8.15 -6.56 21.12
CA THR A 116 6.99 -7.46 21.09
C THR A 116 6.85 -8.10 19.73
N VAL A 117 6.99 -7.31 18.65
CA VAL A 117 6.89 -7.82 17.27
C VAL A 117 7.99 -8.84 17.00
N GLU A 118 9.25 -8.53 17.30
CA GLU A 118 10.39 -9.44 17.14
C GLU A 118 10.21 -10.76 17.91
N ASN A 119 9.75 -10.69 19.16
CA ASN A 119 9.47 -11.88 19.96
C ASN A 119 8.39 -12.75 19.30
N TRP A 120 7.29 -12.15 18.83
CA TRP A 120 6.20 -12.88 18.19
C TRP A 120 6.62 -13.48 16.83
N LEU A 121 7.44 -12.77 16.06
CA LEU A 121 8.02 -13.29 14.81
C LEU A 121 9.03 -14.42 15.06
N GLY A 122 9.64 -14.47 16.25
CA GLY A 122 10.56 -15.53 16.63
C GLY A 122 9.93 -16.92 16.72
N ARG A 123 10.78 -17.95 16.74
CA ARG A 123 10.37 -19.32 17.05
C ARG A 123 10.04 -19.46 18.53
N LYS A 124 9.01 -20.26 18.83
CA LYS A 124 8.73 -20.71 20.19
C LYS A 124 9.91 -21.53 20.73
N SER A 125 10.45 -21.13 21.87
CA SER A 125 11.56 -21.80 22.55
C SER A 125 11.43 -21.65 24.07
N SER A 126 12.40 -22.19 24.82
CA SER A 126 12.51 -21.93 26.27
C SER A 126 12.87 -20.48 26.58
N SER A 127 13.65 -19.82 25.72
CA SER A 127 14.02 -18.41 25.85
C SER A 127 12.99 -17.44 25.27
N ASN A 128 12.12 -17.90 24.39
CA ASN A 128 11.03 -17.13 23.80
C ASN A 128 9.72 -17.94 23.80
N SER A 129 8.99 -17.87 24.90
CA SER A 129 7.71 -18.57 25.05
C SER A 129 6.58 -17.95 24.23
N GLU A 130 6.71 -16.68 23.83
CA GLU A 130 5.73 -15.91 23.06
C GLU A 130 5.90 -16.03 21.55
N GLY A 131 6.96 -16.68 21.07
CA GLY A 131 7.20 -16.91 19.65
C GLY A 131 6.05 -17.65 18.97
N LEU A 132 5.56 -17.09 17.86
CA LEU A 132 4.43 -17.65 17.11
C LEU A 132 4.89 -18.70 16.10
N ASN A 133 6.12 -18.60 15.62
CA ASN A 133 6.68 -19.61 14.72
C ASN A 133 6.98 -20.92 15.46
N PRO A 134 6.88 -22.07 14.77
CA PRO A 134 7.06 -23.37 15.41
C PRO A 134 8.47 -23.54 15.97
N LYS A 135 8.56 -24.26 17.10
CA LYS A 135 9.83 -24.68 17.70
C LYS A 135 10.67 -25.42 16.66
N SER A 136 11.98 -25.16 16.62
CA SER A 136 12.90 -25.95 15.79
C SER A 136 12.85 -27.42 16.20
N ASN A 137 12.77 -28.32 15.22
CA ASN A 137 12.83 -29.76 15.43
C ASN A 137 14.25 -30.34 15.17
N GLY A 138 15.24 -29.47 14.99
CA GLY A 138 16.64 -29.85 14.72
C GLY A 138 16.91 -30.41 13.32
N LYS A 139 15.87 -30.58 12.49
CA LYS A 139 16.01 -31.07 11.12
C LYS A 139 16.30 -29.92 10.16
N THR A 140 17.04 -30.23 9.09
CA THR A 140 17.44 -29.26 8.06
C THR A 140 17.01 -29.68 6.65
N GLY A 141 16.27 -30.77 6.50
CA GLY A 141 15.69 -31.18 5.22
C GLY A 141 14.47 -30.33 4.86
N GLU A 142 14.38 -29.91 3.61
CA GLU A 142 13.40 -28.94 3.09
C GLU A 142 11.95 -29.30 3.44
N THR A 143 11.60 -30.59 3.43
CA THR A 143 10.25 -31.12 3.72
C THR A 143 10.07 -31.65 5.14
N THR A 144 11.14 -31.72 5.94
CA THR A 144 11.12 -32.36 7.28
C THR A 144 11.33 -31.39 8.43
N ARG A 145 11.87 -30.20 8.15
CA ARG A 145 12.03 -29.12 9.13
C ARG A 145 10.71 -28.41 9.39
N ASN A 146 10.63 -27.73 10.54
CA ASN A 146 9.53 -26.81 10.82
C ASN A 146 9.86 -25.43 10.23
N PRO A 147 9.15 -24.93 9.20
CA PRO A 147 9.48 -23.65 8.58
C PRO A 147 9.10 -22.45 9.44
N ILE A 148 9.64 -21.28 9.08
CA ILE A 148 9.14 -19.98 9.50
C ILE A 148 7.91 -19.67 8.66
N TYR A 149 6.73 -19.72 9.27
CA TYR A 149 5.47 -19.40 8.61
C TYR A 149 5.21 -17.89 8.62
N LEU A 150 5.41 -17.22 9.77
CA LEU A 150 5.14 -15.79 9.94
C LEU A 150 6.44 -15.00 9.80
N GLN A 151 6.53 -14.18 8.77
CA GLN A 151 7.71 -13.36 8.46
C GLN A 151 7.54 -11.91 8.90
N GLN A 152 6.33 -11.37 8.79
CA GLN A 152 6.05 -9.98 9.06
C GLN A 152 4.77 -9.83 9.89
N LEU A 153 4.77 -8.83 10.77
CA LEU A 153 3.61 -8.42 11.54
C LEU A 153 3.58 -6.90 11.62
N GLU A 154 2.43 -6.31 11.35
CA GLU A 154 2.24 -4.86 11.38
C GLU A 154 0.91 -4.47 12.01
N GLU A 155 0.91 -3.33 12.68
CA GLU A 155 -0.26 -2.71 13.29
C GLU A 155 -0.53 -1.35 12.66
N GLN A 156 -1.80 -1.11 12.33
CA GLN A 156 -2.33 0.15 11.88
C GLN A 156 -3.46 0.60 12.82
N ASP A 157 -3.36 1.81 13.37
CA ASP A 157 -4.34 2.39 14.26
C ASP A 157 -5.28 3.33 13.50
N TYR A 158 -6.59 3.19 13.74
CA TYR A 158 -7.62 4.02 13.13
C TYR A 158 -8.30 4.88 14.18
N MET A 159 -8.05 6.18 14.10
CA MET A 159 -8.45 7.17 15.10
C MET A 159 -9.73 7.88 14.66
N VAL A 160 -10.64 8.13 15.61
CA VAL A 160 -11.78 9.02 15.41
C VAL A 160 -11.42 10.40 15.96
N GLN A 161 -11.63 11.43 15.14
CA GLN A 161 -11.33 12.80 15.50
C GLN A 161 -12.57 13.53 16.01
N ASN A 162 -12.48 14.08 17.22
CA ASN A 162 -13.48 14.96 17.82
C ASN A 162 -12.82 16.29 18.21
N GLY A 163 -12.91 17.27 17.31
CA GLY A 163 -12.18 18.53 17.44
C GLY A 163 -10.66 18.30 17.39
N SER A 164 -9.95 18.65 18.47
CA SER A 164 -8.51 18.43 18.62
C SER A 164 -8.14 17.10 19.29
N LYS A 165 -9.13 16.30 19.71
CA LYS A 165 -8.90 15.02 20.40
C LYS A 165 -9.01 13.86 19.41
N LEU A 166 -8.07 12.93 19.49
CA LEU A 166 -8.10 11.65 18.79
C LEU A 166 -8.37 10.53 19.80
N SER A 167 -9.35 9.69 19.50
CA SER A 167 -9.65 8.47 20.25
C SER A 167 -9.50 7.26 19.34
N LEU A 168 -8.96 6.16 19.85
CA LEU A 168 -8.83 4.92 19.06
C LEU A 168 -10.22 4.38 18.73
N GLY A 169 -10.49 4.19 17.44
CA GLY A 169 -11.76 3.65 16.94
C GLY A 169 -11.63 2.28 16.27
N GLY A 170 -10.41 1.84 15.97
CA GLY A 170 -10.14 0.57 15.32
C GLY A 170 -8.65 0.26 15.26
N VAL A 171 -8.32 -1.03 15.12
CA VAL A 171 -6.96 -1.49 14.83
C VAL A 171 -7.02 -2.49 13.69
N THR A 172 -6.06 -2.46 12.78
CA THR A 172 -5.81 -3.54 11.82
C THR A 172 -4.45 -4.16 12.11
N ILE A 173 -4.38 -5.48 12.10
CA ILE A 173 -3.14 -6.25 12.21
C ILE A 173 -2.96 -7.07 10.94
N GLY A 174 -1.82 -6.89 10.27
CA GLY A 174 -1.42 -7.71 9.14
C GLY A 174 -0.44 -8.80 9.55
N LEU A 175 -0.63 -10.02 9.05
CA LEU A 175 0.29 -11.14 9.21
C LEU A 175 0.84 -11.53 7.82
N GLY A 176 2.12 -11.29 7.60
CA GLY A 176 2.85 -11.68 6.40
C GLY A 176 3.36 -13.11 6.51
N MET A 177 2.79 -14.01 5.72
CA MET A 177 3.05 -15.44 5.75
C MET A 177 3.97 -15.84 4.60
N ASN A 178 5.02 -16.60 4.88
CA ASN A 178 5.93 -17.11 3.85
C ASN A 178 5.21 -18.13 2.96
N SER A 179 5.33 -17.96 1.64
CA SER A 179 5.09 -19.03 0.68
C SER A 179 6.34 -19.86 0.43
N VAL A 180 7.51 -19.26 0.62
CA VAL A 180 8.83 -19.89 0.58
C VAL A 180 9.58 -19.41 1.82
N ASP A 181 10.08 -20.34 2.63
CA ASP A 181 10.95 -20.04 3.76
C ASP A 181 12.40 -20.34 3.39
N TYR A 182 13.22 -19.28 3.35
CA TYR A 182 14.63 -19.33 2.99
C TYR A 182 15.50 -19.58 4.22
N TYR A 183 16.45 -20.50 4.14
CA TYR A 183 17.31 -20.84 5.29
C TYR A 183 18.68 -21.36 4.87
N THR A 184 19.67 -21.21 5.75
CA THR A 184 21.00 -21.82 5.59
C THR A 184 21.17 -22.99 6.57
N LYS A 185 21.99 -23.98 6.21
CA LYS A 185 22.31 -25.13 7.07
C LYS A 185 23.55 -24.91 7.94
N VAL A 186 24.43 -24.05 7.48
CA VAL A 186 25.68 -23.63 8.13
C VAL A 186 25.85 -22.13 7.92
N GLU A 187 26.61 -21.48 8.80
CA GLU A 187 26.91 -20.05 8.68
C GLU A 187 27.62 -19.77 7.34
N TYR A 188 27.17 -18.72 6.62
CA TYR A 188 27.65 -18.35 5.27
C TYR A 188 27.53 -19.45 4.19
N GLY A 189 26.71 -20.48 4.41
CA GLY A 189 26.46 -21.54 3.44
C GLY A 189 25.44 -21.17 2.37
N ALA A 190 25.13 -22.15 1.50
CA ALA A 190 24.08 -22.01 0.50
C ALA A 190 22.69 -21.81 1.14
N THR A 191 21.84 -21.04 0.45
CA THR A 191 20.43 -20.87 0.77
C THR A 191 19.61 -22.04 0.24
N TYR A 192 18.78 -22.60 1.10
CA TYR A 192 17.79 -23.64 0.81
C TYR A 192 16.39 -23.09 0.99
N GLU A 193 15.41 -23.78 0.41
CA GLU A 193 14.02 -23.32 0.37
C GLU A 193 13.08 -24.39 0.93
N THR A 194 12.16 -23.98 1.81
CA THR A 194 10.98 -24.78 2.14
C THR A 194 9.76 -24.12 1.50
N ASN A 195 9.16 -24.78 0.51
CA ASN A 195 7.91 -24.35 -0.10
C ASN A 195 6.71 -24.64 0.83
N ILE A 196 5.85 -23.64 1.02
CA ILE A 196 4.67 -23.71 1.89
C ILE A 196 3.42 -23.50 1.03
N SER A 197 2.53 -24.50 1.03
CA SER A 197 1.28 -24.42 0.26
C SER A 197 0.38 -23.29 0.78
N THR A 198 -0.42 -22.69 -0.11
CA THR A 198 -1.41 -21.67 0.27
C THR A 198 -2.39 -22.19 1.34
N THR A 199 -2.75 -23.46 1.30
CA THR A 199 -3.62 -24.10 2.30
C THR A 199 -2.96 -24.11 3.68
N GLU A 200 -1.70 -24.55 3.76
CA GLU A 200 -0.97 -24.65 5.02
C GLU A 200 -0.69 -23.27 5.63
N LEU A 201 -0.15 -22.33 4.84
CA LEU A 201 0.13 -20.98 5.34
C LEU A 201 -1.15 -20.27 5.79
N THR A 202 -2.28 -20.51 5.14
CA THR A 202 -3.58 -19.94 5.55
C THR A 202 -4.02 -20.54 6.89
N ALA A 203 -3.92 -21.85 7.06
CA ALA A 203 -4.28 -22.52 8.31
C ALA A 203 -3.42 -22.02 9.49
N GLN A 204 -2.10 -21.95 9.31
CA GLN A 204 -1.18 -21.41 10.31
C GLN A 204 -1.44 -19.93 10.59
N GLY A 205 -1.64 -19.11 9.55
CA GLY A 205 -1.93 -17.69 9.70
C GLY A 205 -3.19 -17.44 10.52
N LYS A 206 -4.29 -18.19 10.27
CA LYS A 206 -5.53 -18.09 11.06
C LYS A 206 -5.33 -18.47 12.53
N LYS A 207 -4.50 -19.48 12.80
CA LYS A 207 -4.15 -19.89 14.17
C LYS A 207 -3.34 -18.82 14.88
N MET A 208 -2.29 -18.31 14.24
CA MET A 208 -1.43 -17.25 14.78
C MET A 208 -2.20 -15.96 15.00
N ALA A 209 -3.09 -15.57 14.07
CA ALA A 209 -3.96 -14.41 14.20
C ALA A 209 -4.87 -14.50 15.44
N ASN A 210 -5.42 -15.69 15.74
CA ASN A 210 -6.20 -15.89 16.97
C ASN A 210 -5.35 -15.69 18.23
N THR A 211 -4.11 -16.20 18.26
CA THR A 211 -3.18 -15.95 19.37
C THR A 211 -2.87 -14.46 19.52
N VAL A 212 -2.57 -13.77 18.42
CA VAL A 212 -2.31 -12.32 18.39
C VAL A 212 -3.51 -11.55 18.95
N LEU A 213 -4.73 -11.89 18.52
CA LEU A 213 -5.96 -11.26 19.03
C LEU A 213 -6.09 -11.43 20.54
N GLN A 214 -5.86 -12.63 21.08
CA GLN A 214 -5.93 -12.89 22.52
C GLN A 214 -4.95 -12.00 23.29
N CYS A 215 -3.70 -11.92 22.83
CA CYS A 215 -2.68 -11.05 23.42
C CYS A 215 -3.07 -9.56 23.35
N LEU A 216 -3.60 -9.10 22.21
CA LEU A 216 -4.06 -7.71 22.07
C LEU A 216 -5.21 -7.39 23.02
N ARG A 217 -6.15 -8.30 23.22
CA ARG A 217 -7.31 -8.11 24.13
C ARG A 217 -6.94 -8.02 25.60
N GLN A 218 -5.73 -8.44 25.99
CA GLN A 218 -5.21 -8.22 27.35
C GLN A 218 -4.86 -6.75 27.62
N ARG A 219 -4.67 -5.94 26.57
CA ARG A 219 -4.35 -4.51 26.69
C ARG A 219 -5.62 -3.72 26.95
N SER A 220 -5.63 -2.91 28.02
CA SER A 220 -6.81 -2.14 28.45
C SER A 220 -7.42 -1.28 27.33
N ALA A 221 -6.58 -0.62 26.54
CA ALA A 221 -7.01 0.23 25.42
C ALA A 221 -7.65 -0.54 24.25
N LEU A 222 -7.39 -1.85 24.13
CA LEU A 222 -7.86 -2.67 23.02
C LEU A 222 -8.96 -3.65 23.42
N LYS A 223 -9.49 -3.58 24.65
CA LYS A 223 -10.48 -4.55 25.14
C LYS A 223 -11.75 -4.62 24.29
N SER A 224 -12.28 -3.49 23.84
CA SER A 224 -13.57 -3.41 23.13
C SER A 224 -13.47 -2.90 21.68
N VAL A 225 -12.32 -2.36 21.30
CA VAL A 225 -12.10 -1.75 19.98
C VAL A 225 -12.20 -2.80 18.87
N PRO A 226 -12.82 -2.52 17.71
CA PRO A 226 -12.79 -3.44 16.58
C PRO A 226 -11.34 -3.72 16.14
N ILE A 227 -10.99 -5.01 16.01
CA ILE A 227 -9.68 -5.45 15.54
C ILE A 227 -9.88 -6.23 14.24
N VAL A 228 -9.29 -5.73 13.16
CA VAL A 228 -9.21 -6.42 11.88
C VAL A 228 -7.92 -7.24 11.85
N LEU A 229 -7.99 -8.50 11.44
CA LEU A 229 -6.83 -9.36 11.22
C LEU A 229 -6.78 -9.70 9.74
N ALA A 230 -5.67 -9.43 9.07
CA ALA A 230 -5.48 -9.73 7.65
C ALA A 230 -4.31 -10.69 7.45
N LEU A 231 -4.47 -11.64 6.55
CA LEU A 231 -3.43 -12.57 6.14
C LEU A 231 -2.92 -12.17 4.77
N TYR A 232 -1.61 -12.12 4.67
CA TYR A 232 -0.88 -11.85 3.45
C TYR A 232 0.02 -13.01 3.12
N LYS A 233 0.05 -13.43 1.87
CA LYS A 233 0.97 -14.42 1.34
C LYS A 233 2.11 -13.68 0.65
N GLN A 234 3.33 -13.82 1.16
CA GLN A 234 4.53 -13.27 0.55
C GLN A 234 4.76 -13.88 -0.84
N SER A 235 5.34 -13.12 -1.75
CA SER A 235 6.01 -13.67 -2.94
C SER A 235 7.43 -14.11 -2.60
N SER A 236 8.04 -14.90 -3.48
CA SER A 236 9.44 -15.31 -3.37
C SER A 236 10.40 -14.12 -3.49
N ASN A 237 11.64 -14.30 -3.04
CA ASN A 237 12.67 -13.25 -3.03
C ASN A 237 13.05 -12.77 -4.44
N ASP A 238 12.91 -13.62 -5.45
CA ASP A 238 13.17 -13.34 -6.87
C ASP A 238 11.97 -12.74 -7.61
N SER A 239 10.81 -12.61 -6.95
CA SER A 239 9.60 -12.11 -7.60
C SER A 239 9.69 -10.61 -7.92
N LEU A 240 9.30 -10.24 -9.14
CA LEU A 240 9.23 -8.85 -9.60
C LEU A 240 8.02 -8.08 -9.05
N VAL A 241 7.09 -8.77 -8.40
CA VAL A 241 5.92 -8.19 -7.72
C VAL A 241 5.83 -8.72 -6.30
N GLY A 242 5.17 -7.94 -5.44
CA GLY A 242 4.84 -8.41 -4.12
C GLY A 242 3.72 -9.44 -4.16
N GLY A 243 3.62 -10.24 -3.10
CA GLY A 243 2.56 -11.21 -2.89
C GLY A 243 1.16 -10.61 -2.65
N ASP A 244 0.29 -11.42 -2.05
CA ASP A 244 -1.18 -11.25 -2.12
C ASP A 244 -1.84 -11.16 -0.74
N MET A 245 -2.83 -10.27 -0.58
CA MET A 245 -3.78 -10.39 0.55
C MET A 245 -4.76 -11.53 0.27
N ILE A 246 -4.83 -12.51 1.18
CA ILE A 246 -5.58 -13.76 0.95
C ILE A 246 -6.84 -13.92 1.79
N ALA A 247 -6.90 -13.28 2.96
CA ALA A 247 -8.07 -13.35 3.83
C ALA A 247 -8.04 -12.22 4.87
N TYR A 248 -9.20 -11.85 5.37
CA TYR A 248 -9.31 -11.02 6.56
C TYR A 248 -10.48 -11.43 7.44
N ALA A 249 -10.46 -10.99 8.68
CA ALA A 249 -11.58 -11.14 9.61
C ALA A 249 -11.66 -9.96 10.57
N VAL A 250 -12.84 -9.79 11.18
CA VAL A 250 -13.10 -8.66 12.07
C VAL A 250 -13.59 -9.16 13.42
N SER A 251 -12.81 -8.93 14.47
CA SER A 251 -13.23 -9.12 15.86
C SER A 251 -13.90 -7.85 16.37
N LYS A 252 -15.17 -7.96 16.77
CA LYS A 252 -15.98 -6.88 17.36
C LYS A 252 -16.35 -7.22 18.80
N ASN A 253 -16.79 -6.21 19.56
CA ASN A 253 -17.39 -6.38 20.89
C ASN A 253 -16.50 -7.14 21.89
N GLY A 254 -15.18 -6.99 21.78
CA GLY A 254 -14.22 -7.62 22.68
C GLY A 254 -14.03 -9.13 22.50
N SER A 255 -14.51 -9.72 21.39
CA SER A 255 -14.24 -11.14 21.10
C SER A 255 -12.73 -11.43 21.09
N THR A 256 -12.36 -12.53 21.72
CA THR A 256 -10.98 -13.05 21.80
C THR A 256 -10.71 -14.17 20.80
N SER A 257 -11.69 -14.54 19.97
CA SER A 257 -11.54 -15.54 18.92
C SER A 257 -12.28 -15.14 17.64
N ILE A 258 -11.81 -15.70 16.52
CA ILE A 258 -12.37 -15.51 15.19
C ILE A 258 -12.40 -16.86 14.46
N SER A 259 -13.61 -17.26 14.08
CA SER A 259 -13.86 -18.41 13.19
C SER A 259 -14.21 -17.98 11.77
N ASN A 260 -14.89 -16.83 11.61
CA ASN A 260 -15.41 -16.38 10.32
C ASN A 260 -14.40 -15.50 9.59
N TRP A 261 -13.79 -16.07 8.54
CA TRP A 261 -12.85 -15.38 7.67
C TRP A 261 -13.47 -15.11 6.31
N THR A 262 -13.27 -13.90 5.81
CA THR A 262 -13.59 -13.52 4.44
C THR A 262 -12.36 -13.76 3.57
N SER A 263 -12.47 -14.68 2.61
CA SER A 263 -11.42 -14.90 1.61
C SER A 263 -11.31 -13.69 0.67
N LEU A 264 -10.09 -13.35 0.29
CA LEU A 264 -9.79 -12.31 -0.69
C LEU A 264 -9.16 -12.96 -1.92
N ASN A 265 -9.68 -12.65 -3.10
CA ASN A 265 -9.07 -13.05 -4.36
C ASN A 265 -8.32 -11.87 -4.97
N TRP A 266 -7.32 -11.38 -4.24
CA TRP A 266 -6.45 -10.31 -4.70
C TRP A 266 -5.15 -10.92 -5.20
N LYS A 267 -4.69 -10.47 -6.37
CA LYS A 267 -3.56 -11.07 -7.08
C LYS A 267 -2.71 -10.00 -7.73
N ASN A 268 -1.40 -10.15 -7.63
CA ASN A 268 -0.46 -9.37 -8.42
C ASN A 268 0.19 -10.26 -9.49
N TYR A 269 0.22 -9.78 -10.74
CA TYR A 269 0.85 -10.46 -11.86
C TYR A 269 1.90 -9.55 -12.52
N VAL A 270 2.95 -10.16 -13.06
CA VAL A 270 3.96 -9.46 -13.87
C VAL A 270 3.55 -9.56 -15.33
N PHE A 271 3.41 -8.44 -16.02
CA PHE A 271 3.27 -8.42 -17.49
C PHE A 271 4.57 -7.95 -18.17
N PRO A 272 4.99 -8.59 -19.28
CA PRO A 272 4.46 -9.86 -19.79
C PRO A 272 4.80 -11.03 -18.84
N ALA A 273 4.15 -12.18 -19.02
CA ALA A 273 4.52 -13.40 -18.31
C ALA A 273 6.03 -13.70 -18.39
N THR A 274 6.57 -14.21 -17.29
CA THR A 274 7.95 -14.70 -17.20
C THR A 274 7.97 -16.21 -16.96
N SER A 275 9.15 -16.84 -17.02
CA SER A 275 9.31 -18.25 -16.65
C SER A 275 8.85 -18.54 -15.21
N GLU A 276 9.02 -17.56 -14.33
CA GLU A 276 8.69 -17.60 -12.90
C GLU A 276 7.24 -17.17 -12.63
N SER A 277 6.64 -16.35 -13.50
CA SER A 277 5.24 -15.90 -13.42
C SER A 277 4.45 -16.29 -14.66
N LYS A 278 3.84 -17.49 -14.64
CA LYS A 278 3.04 -18.03 -15.76
C LYS A 278 1.69 -17.33 -15.99
N ASN A 279 1.34 -16.31 -15.21
CA ASN A 279 0.12 -15.49 -15.32
C ASN A 279 -1.20 -16.25 -15.51
N SER A 280 -1.28 -17.53 -15.10
CA SER A 280 -2.37 -18.42 -15.48
C SER A 280 -3.74 -18.05 -14.88
N GLY A 281 -3.80 -17.04 -14.00
CA GLY A 281 -5.03 -16.46 -13.46
C GLY A 281 -5.29 -15.01 -13.88
N ALA A 282 -4.41 -14.41 -14.68
CA ALA A 282 -4.61 -13.09 -15.26
C ALA A 282 -5.57 -13.18 -16.47
N ASN A 283 -6.21 -12.07 -16.82
CA ASN A 283 -7.06 -12.02 -18.00
C ASN A 283 -6.19 -11.91 -19.26
N SER A 284 -6.41 -12.79 -20.24
CA SER A 284 -5.62 -12.83 -21.48
C SER A 284 -5.74 -11.55 -22.32
N ASN A 285 -6.87 -10.85 -22.25
CA ASN A 285 -7.05 -9.58 -22.97
C ASN A 285 -6.19 -8.48 -22.36
N ASP A 286 -6.15 -8.37 -21.02
CA ASP A 286 -5.33 -7.37 -20.34
C ASP A 286 -3.83 -7.58 -20.64
N GLU A 287 -3.39 -8.85 -20.70
CA GLU A 287 -2.00 -9.19 -21.06
C GLU A 287 -1.71 -8.92 -22.55
N SER A 288 -2.68 -9.19 -23.44
CA SER A 288 -2.58 -8.87 -24.86
C SER A 288 -2.49 -7.36 -25.10
N ASP A 289 -3.35 -6.58 -24.45
CA ASP A 289 -3.38 -5.12 -24.48
C ASP A 289 -2.02 -4.53 -24.03
N PHE A 290 -1.48 -5.04 -22.92
CA PHE A 290 -0.15 -4.67 -22.47
C PHE A 290 0.96 -5.05 -23.47
N SER A 291 0.85 -6.23 -24.08
CA SER A 291 1.82 -6.71 -25.08
C SER A 291 1.83 -5.83 -26.33
N GLN A 292 0.66 -5.36 -26.78
CA GLN A 292 0.54 -4.39 -27.87
C GLN A 292 1.16 -3.05 -27.50
N PHE A 293 0.82 -2.52 -26.32
CA PHE A 293 1.44 -1.30 -25.79
C PHE A 293 2.97 -1.41 -25.79
N LYS A 294 3.50 -2.49 -25.20
CA LYS A 294 4.93 -2.77 -25.13
C LYS A 294 5.57 -2.80 -26.51
N SER A 295 5.00 -3.54 -27.46
CA SER A 295 5.51 -3.65 -28.83
C SER A 295 5.61 -2.27 -29.52
N HIS A 296 4.55 -1.45 -29.43
CA HIS A 296 4.54 -0.12 -30.03
C HIS A 296 5.55 0.83 -29.39
N VAL A 297 5.70 0.79 -28.07
CA VAL A 297 6.71 1.58 -27.35
C VAL A 297 8.12 1.17 -27.73
N GLN A 298 8.39 -0.14 -27.84
CA GLN A 298 9.68 -0.69 -28.25
C GLN A 298 10.06 -0.32 -29.69
N ASN A 299 9.08 -0.21 -30.59
CA ASN A 299 9.32 0.17 -31.98
C ASN A 299 9.52 1.69 -32.16
N PHE A 300 9.00 2.51 -31.25
CA PHE A 300 9.10 3.97 -31.36
C PHE A 300 10.48 4.50 -30.95
N PHE A 301 11.10 3.94 -29.91
CA PHE A 301 12.33 4.48 -29.33
C PHE A 301 13.46 3.45 -29.32
N PRO A 302 14.63 3.73 -29.91
CA PRO A 302 15.76 2.81 -29.86
C PRO A 302 16.28 2.68 -28.41
N ASN A 303 16.81 1.51 -28.03
CA ASN A 303 17.49 1.27 -26.74
C ASN A 303 16.61 1.23 -25.47
N LEU A 304 15.35 0.78 -25.58
CA LEU A 304 14.56 0.42 -24.40
C LEU A 304 15.16 -0.78 -23.68
N SER A 305 15.55 -0.57 -22.41
CA SER A 305 16.14 -1.60 -21.55
C SER A 305 15.09 -2.54 -20.95
N GLY A 306 13.84 -2.09 -20.80
CA GLY A 306 12.75 -2.93 -20.36
C GLY A 306 11.40 -2.21 -20.29
N VAL A 307 10.33 -2.94 -20.59
CA VAL A 307 8.93 -2.51 -20.40
C VAL A 307 8.21 -3.65 -19.69
N THR A 308 7.85 -3.43 -18.43
CA THR A 308 7.17 -4.40 -17.57
C THR A 308 6.01 -3.73 -16.83
N ALA A 309 5.07 -4.51 -16.32
CA ALA A 309 4.01 -3.98 -15.48
C ALA A 309 3.70 -4.91 -14.30
N ASN A 310 3.28 -4.30 -13.19
CA ASN A 310 2.57 -4.96 -12.12
C ASN A 310 1.07 -4.76 -12.35
N ALA A 311 0.37 -5.86 -12.66
CA ALA A 311 -1.06 -5.90 -12.87
C ALA A 311 -1.76 -6.35 -11.59
N HIS A 312 -2.47 -5.44 -10.95
CA HIS A 312 -3.17 -5.68 -9.69
C HIS A 312 -4.60 -6.11 -9.95
N TYR A 313 -4.96 -7.33 -9.58
CA TYR A 313 -6.30 -7.87 -9.71
C TYR A 313 -7.01 -7.93 -8.37
N LYS A 314 -8.29 -7.56 -8.38
CA LYS A 314 -9.22 -7.79 -7.27
C LYS A 314 -10.43 -8.52 -7.81
N ASP A 315 -10.72 -9.67 -7.23
CA ASP A 315 -11.90 -10.47 -7.56
C ASP A 315 -11.97 -10.81 -9.06
N LYS A 316 -10.83 -11.24 -9.63
CA LYS A 316 -10.60 -11.59 -11.04
C LYS A 316 -10.69 -10.43 -12.04
N SER A 317 -10.88 -9.20 -11.58
CA SER A 317 -10.87 -8.02 -12.44
C SER A 317 -9.60 -7.21 -12.23
N LEU A 318 -9.00 -6.72 -13.32
CA LEU A 318 -7.89 -5.78 -13.23
C LEU A 318 -8.37 -4.52 -12.51
N SER A 319 -7.62 -4.09 -11.52
CA SER A 319 -7.99 -3.00 -10.61
C SER A 319 -7.02 -1.83 -10.67
N LYS A 320 -5.75 -2.08 -11.03
CA LYS A 320 -4.71 -1.07 -11.29
C LYS A 320 -3.62 -1.69 -12.15
N LEU A 321 -3.03 -0.90 -13.04
CA LEU A 321 -1.86 -1.29 -13.82
C LEU A 321 -0.71 -0.31 -13.55
N SER A 322 0.42 -0.83 -13.07
CA SER A 322 1.62 -0.05 -12.77
C SER A 322 2.74 -0.45 -13.72
N VAL A 323 3.00 0.37 -14.73
CA VAL A 323 3.99 0.13 -15.78
C VAL A 323 5.33 0.75 -15.40
N ASN A 324 6.42 0.00 -15.56
CA ASN A 324 7.79 0.47 -15.42
C ASN A 324 8.49 0.38 -16.77
N ILE A 325 9.08 1.50 -17.20
CA ILE A 325 9.85 1.59 -18.43
C ILE A 325 11.26 2.04 -18.06
N THR A 326 12.26 1.27 -18.46
CA THR A 326 13.67 1.63 -18.31
C THR A 326 14.29 1.86 -19.67
N THR A 327 14.94 2.99 -19.86
CA THR A 327 15.57 3.35 -21.14
C THR A 327 16.83 4.20 -20.94
N LYS A 328 17.63 4.33 -21.99
CA LYS A 328 18.78 5.24 -22.03
C LYS A 328 18.41 6.43 -22.91
N PHE A 329 18.21 7.58 -22.29
CA PHE A 329 18.04 8.85 -23.00
C PHE A 329 19.38 9.55 -23.17
N TYR A 330 19.51 10.28 -24.27
CA TYR A 330 20.68 11.10 -24.59
C TYR A 330 20.37 12.60 -24.55
N SER A 331 19.09 12.99 -24.42
CA SER A 331 18.68 14.40 -24.30
C SER A 331 17.32 14.58 -23.60
N GLU A 332 17.08 15.77 -23.06
CA GLU A 332 15.79 16.18 -22.48
C GLU A 332 14.65 16.14 -23.51
N THR A 333 14.92 16.58 -24.74
CA THR A 333 13.94 16.57 -25.83
C THR A 333 13.49 15.16 -26.22
N GLU A 334 14.36 14.16 -26.06
CA GLU A 334 13.99 12.76 -26.23
C GLU A 334 13.03 12.29 -25.12
N ILE A 335 13.28 12.69 -23.87
CA ILE A 335 12.40 12.36 -22.73
C ILE A 335 11.00 12.95 -22.98
N ILE A 336 10.93 14.25 -23.30
CA ILE A 336 9.65 14.95 -23.58
C ILE A 336 8.88 14.25 -24.70
N SER A 337 9.54 13.99 -25.83
CA SER A 337 8.91 13.36 -27.00
C SER A 337 8.44 11.94 -26.69
N PHE A 338 9.25 11.18 -25.95
CA PHE A 338 8.89 9.84 -25.51
C PHE A 338 7.70 9.84 -24.55
N THR A 339 7.67 10.74 -23.57
CA THR A 339 6.54 10.90 -22.63
C THR A 339 5.23 11.23 -23.36
N GLN A 340 5.26 12.13 -24.35
CA GLN A 340 4.09 12.45 -25.17
C GLN A 340 3.61 11.24 -25.99
N TYR A 341 4.55 10.49 -26.58
CA TYR A 341 4.23 9.27 -27.30
C TYR A 341 3.63 8.20 -26.38
N LEU A 342 4.19 8.01 -25.18
CA LEU A 342 3.67 7.07 -24.18
C LEU A 342 2.22 7.38 -23.81
N ALA A 343 1.85 8.65 -23.65
CA ALA A 343 0.47 9.03 -23.37
C ALA A 343 -0.49 8.59 -24.50
N THR A 344 -0.05 8.76 -25.75
CA THR A 344 -0.81 8.36 -26.95
C THR A 344 -0.94 6.84 -27.06
N ALA A 345 0.17 6.11 -26.90
CA ALA A 345 0.19 4.65 -26.93
C ALA A 345 -0.63 4.05 -25.78
N ALA A 346 -0.44 4.55 -24.56
CA ALA A 346 -1.17 4.08 -23.38
C ALA A 346 -2.68 4.25 -23.55
N LYS A 347 -3.14 5.41 -24.05
CA LYS A 347 -4.56 5.66 -24.33
C LYS A 347 -5.14 4.71 -25.38
N ARG A 348 -4.33 4.29 -26.36
CA ARG A 348 -4.77 3.44 -27.47
C ARG A 348 -4.79 1.95 -27.11
N TYR A 349 -3.81 1.49 -26.35
CA TYR A 349 -3.55 0.05 -26.17
C TYR A 349 -3.78 -0.45 -24.75
N LEU A 350 -3.70 0.40 -23.71
CA LEU A 350 -3.92 -0.06 -22.34
C LEU A 350 -5.40 -0.01 -21.94
N PRO A 351 -5.85 -0.88 -21.02
CA PRO A 351 -7.24 -0.92 -20.58
C PRO A 351 -7.74 0.42 -20.01
N SER A 352 -9.00 0.73 -20.29
CA SER A 352 -9.71 1.87 -19.70
C SER A 352 -10.45 1.48 -18.40
N GLY A 353 -11.03 2.45 -17.69
CA GLY A 353 -11.84 2.17 -16.49
C GLY A 353 -11.06 1.81 -15.21
N ILE A 354 -9.74 1.62 -15.31
CA ILE A 354 -8.82 1.41 -14.18
C ILE A 354 -7.79 2.54 -14.06
N PRO A 355 -7.21 2.77 -12.86
CA PRO A 355 -6.04 3.60 -12.71
C PRO A 355 -4.83 2.97 -13.40
N VAL A 356 -4.10 3.78 -14.17
CA VAL A 356 -2.85 3.38 -14.82
C VAL A 356 -1.76 4.37 -14.45
N GLU A 357 -0.64 3.86 -13.96
CA GLU A 357 0.56 4.63 -13.66
C GLU A 357 1.71 4.10 -14.51
N ILE A 358 2.44 5.00 -15.17
CA ILE A 358 3.61 4.66 -15.99
C ILE A 358 4.78 5.46 -15.44
N THR A 359 5.81 4.78 -14.94
CA THR A 359 7.05 5.40 -14.49
C THR A 359 8.14 5.13 -15.51
N VAL A 360 8.78 6.19 -15.99
CA VAL A 360 9.91 6.10 -16.91
C VAL A 360 11.19 6.40 -16.15
N LYS A 361 12.15 5.48 -16.22
CA LYS A 361 13.43 5.57 -15.53
C LYS A 361 14.59 5.50 -16.52
N SER A 362 15.67 6.18 -16.17
CA SER A 362 16.97 6.01 -16.81
C SER A 362 17.62 4.69 -16.36
N ALA A 363 18.69 4.27 -17.06
CA ALA A 363 19.41 3.04 -16.75
C ALA A 363 20.09 3.03 -15.37
N ASN A 364 20.36 4.19 -14.77
CA ASN A 364 20.88 4.33 -13.40
C ASN A 364 19.76 4.36 -12.33
N GLY A 365 18.48 4.36 -12.74
CA GLY A 365 17.32 4.26 -11.86
C GLY A 365 16.59 5.57 -11.57
N ASP A 366 17.11 6.71 -12.02
CA ASP A 366 16.46 8.02 -11.81
C ASP A 366 15.15 8.11 -12.60
N ILE A 367 14.13 8.71 -11.98
CA ILE A 367 12.82 8.89 -12.63
C ILE A 367 12.92 10.10 -13.56
N GLN A 368 12.71 9.86 -14.85
CA GLN A 368 12.81 10.87 -15.91
C GLN A 368 11.44 11.49 -16.22
N SER A 369 10.39 10.69 -16.15
CA SER A 369 9.02 11.18 -16.30
C SER A 369 8.00 10.22 -15.68
N PHE A 370 6.79 10.71 -15.46
CA PHE A 370 5.66 9.88 -15.08
C PHE A 370 4.39 10.24 -15.86
N LEU A 371 3.55 9.23 -16.04
CA LEU A 371 2.21 9.38 -16.57
C LEU A 371 1.21 8.73 -15.63
N ALA A 372 0.06 9.35 -15.43
CA ALA A 372 -1.00 8.81 -14.59
C ALA A 372 -2.37 9.07 -15.20
N ARG A 373 -3.25 8.07 -15.11
CA ARG A 373 -4.67 8.19 -15.46
C ARG A 373 -5.48 7.57 -14.34
N THR A 374 -6.48 8.30 -13.82
CA THR A 374 -7.43 7.75 -12.84
C THR A 374 -8.44 6.84 -13.53
N ALA A 375 -9.15 6.01 -12.77
CA ALA A 375 -10.19 5.11 -13.31
C ALA A 375 -11.24 5.83 -14.18
N LYS A 376 -11.64 7.05 -13.77
CA LYS A 376 -12.64 7.88 -14.47
C LYS A 376 -12.04 8.83 -15.52
N GLY A 377 -10.72 8.94 -15.59
CA GLY A 377 -10.04 9.85 -16.51
C GLY A 377 -9.98 9.30 -17.93
N SER A 378 -10.18 10.19 -18.92
CA SER A 378 -10.10 9.89 -20.36
C SER A 378 -8.75 10.25 -21.01
N SER A 379 -7.91 11.00 -20.29
CA SER A 379 -6.56 11.41 -20.71
C SER A 379 -5.54 11.10 -19.61
N TYR A 380 -4.29 10.88 -20.02
CA TYR A 380 -3.17 10.75 -19.10
C TYR A 380 -2.68 12.15 -18.71
N TYR A 381 -2.49 12.38 -17.42
CA TYR A 381 -1.59 13.41 -16.94
C TYR A 381 -0.15 12.96 -17.20
N THR A 382 0.72 13.89 -17.57
CA THR A 382 2.14 13.64 -17.85
C THR A 382 3.00 14.68 -17.15
N HIS A 383 4.16 14.27 -16.66
CA HIS A 383 5.17 15.18 -16.13
C HIS A 383 6.56 14.66 -16.47
N VAL A 384 7.43 15.56 -16.89
CA VAL A 384 8.85 15.32 -17.14
C VAL A 384 9.63 16.02 -16.03
N PHE A 385 10.58 15.32 -15.43
CA PHE A 385 11.41 15.88 -14.37
C PHE A 385 12.64 16.53 -15.00
N SER A 386 12.69 17.87 -14.99
CA SER A 386 13.83 18.64 -15.45
C SER A 386 14.63 19.16 -14.25
N ASP A 387 15.97 19.14 -14.37
CA ASP A 387 16.89 19.72 -13.37
C ASP A 387 17.03 21.24 -13.50
N GLN A 388 16.39 21.83 -14.53
CA GLN A 388 16.30 23.26 -14.75
C GLN A 388 14.83 23.65 -14.53
N GLY A 389 14.59 24.59 -13.62
CA GLY A 389 13.23 25.06 -13.32
C GLY A 389 12.54 25.63 -14.55
N ASP A 390 11.23 25.47 -14.61
CA ASP A 390 10.38 26.20 -15.55
C ASP A 390 10.40 27.69 -15.13
N ASP A 391 11.08 28.54 -15.91
CA ASP A 391 10.86 30.00 -15.88
C ASP A 391 9.69 30.39 -16.78
#